data_AF-A0A8T4NTQ5-F1
#
_entry.id   AF-A0A8T4NTQ5-F1
#
_cell.length_a   1.000
_cell.length_b   1.000
_cell.length_c   1.000
_cell.angle_alpha   90.00
_cell.angle_beta   90.00
_cell.angle_gamma   90.00
#
_symmetry.space_group_name_H-M   'P 1'
#
loop_
_entity.id
_entity.type
_entity.pdbx_description
1 polymer ?
#
loop_
_entity_poly.entity_id
_entity_poly.type
_entity_poly.pdbx_seq_one_letter_code
_entity_poly.pdbx_strand_id
1 'polypeptide(L)'
;MKLSEDDYAKILLDLNKTKEERIQAAFHLENAIKDENINALIKGLFTDPSPIVRHEIAFSLGESAHPTLAAKYLMKAVEEDENIFVRHEAILALGMLGKK
;
A
#
# COMPACT_ATOMS: atom_id res chain seq x y z
N MET A 1 -17.71 14.67 7.10
CA MET A 1 -17.65 13.44 7.93
C MET A 1 -16.41 12.69 7.49
N LYS A 2 -15.49 12.36 8.40
CA LYS A 2 -14.28 11.60 8.05
C LYS A 2 -14.69 10.14 7.77
N LEU A 3 -14.24 9.58 6.66
CA LEU A 3 -14.54 8.19 6.30
C LEU A 3 -13.88 7.24 7.31
N SER A 4 -14.42 6.03 7.45
CA SER A 4 -13.80 4.98 8.25
C SER A 4 -12.65 4.31 7.48
N GLU A 5 -11.75 3.62 8.18
CA GLU A 5 -10.69 2.83 7.51
C GLU A 5 -11.29 1.80 6.54
N ASP A 6 -12.40 1.16 6.91
CA ASP A 6 -13.08 0.17 6.07
C ASP A 6 -13.65 0.81 4.79
N ASP A 7 -14.03 2.10 4.83
CA ASP A 7 -14.45 2.84 3.65
C ASP A 7 -13.26 3.16 2.73
N TYR A 8 -12.11 3.55 3.31
CA TYR A 8 -10.89 3.75 2.55
C TYR A 8 -10.39 2.45 1.89
N ALA A 9 -10.46 1.31 2.58
CA ALA A 9 -10.12 0.01 2.02
C ALA A 9 -10.99 -0.34 0.79
N LYS A 10 -12.29 0.02 0.83
CA LYS A 10 -13.19 -0.14 -0.32
C LYS A 10 -12.81 0.79 -1.48
N ILE A 11 -12.51 2.06 -1.19
CA ILE A 11 -12.08 3.03 -2.21
C ILE A 11 -10.79 2.56 -2.89
N LEU A 12 -9.80 2.14 -2.11
CA LEU A 12 -8.50 1.66 -2.61
C LEU A 12 -8.65 0.52 -3.62
N LEU A 13 -9.64 -0.35 -3.43
CA LEU A 13 -9.85 -1.54 -4.26
C LEU A 13 -10.90 -1.36 -5.37
N ASP A 14 -11.53 -0.19 -5.47
CA ASP A 14 -12.55 0.11 -6.48
C ASP A 14 -11.91 0.76 -7.72
N LEU A 15 -11.78 -0.02 -8.80
CA LEU A 15 -11.20 0.45 -10.06
C LEU A 15 -12.07 1.48 -10.81
N ASN A 16 -13.31 1.74 -10.37
CA ASN A 16 -14.12 2.84 -10.88
C ASN A 16 -13.75 4.20 -10.27
N LYS A 17 -12.95 4.19 -9.19
CA LYS A 17 -12.39 5.40 -8.57
C LYS A 17 -11.21 5.92 -9.36
N THR A 18 -10.94 7.22 -9.26
CA THR A 18 -9.75 7.78 -9.89
C THR A 18 -8.48 7.29 -9.20
N LYS A 19 -7.33 7.41 -9.87
CA LYS A 19 -6.04 7.03 -9.27
C LYS A 19 -5.78 7.85 -8.00
N GLU A 20 -6.14 9.12 -8.03
CA GLU A 20 -5.99 10.07 -6.93
C GLU A 20 -6.83 9.65 -5.71
N GLU A 21 -8.10 9.26 -5.92
CA GLU A 21 -8.94 8.75 -4.84
C GLU A 21 -8.34 7.49 -4.19
N ARG A 22 -7.80 6.57 -5.00
CA ARG A 22 -7.18 5.34 -4.48
C ARG A 22 -5.87 5.60 -3.75
N ILE A 23 -5.04 6.52 -4.27
CA ILE A 23 -3.81 6.96 -3.59
C ILE A 23 -4.14 7.62 -2.25
N GLN A 24 -5.12 8.51 -2.21
CA GLN A 24 -5.57 9.13 -0.96
C GLN A 24 -6.08 8.10 0.04
N ALA A 25 -6.79 7.08 -0.44
CA ALA A 25 -7.22 5.97 0.41
C ALA A 25 -6.04 5.17 0.97
N ALA A 26 -5.00 4.91 0.16
CA ALA A 26 -3.78 4.23 0.63
C ALA A 26 -3.10 4.99 1.78
N PHE A 27 -2.92 6.30 1.64
CA PHE A 27 -2.35 7.15 2.70
C PHE A 27 -3.18 7.11 3.99
N HIS A 28 -4.50 7.11 3.89
CA HIS A 28 -5.35 7.00 5.07
C HIS A 28 -5.25 5.64 5.78
N LEU A 29 -4.76 4.60 5.11
CA LEU A 29 -4.60 3.25 5.64
C LEU A 29 -3.18 2.97 6.16
N GLU A 30 -2.22 3.88 5.98
CA GLU A 30 -0.81 3.67 6.39
C GLU A 30 -0.70 3.38 7.90
N ASN A 31 -1.51 4.04 8.73
CA ASN A 31 -1.55 3.87 10.18
C ASN A 31 -2.69 2.96 10.65
N ALA A 32 -3.27 2.17 9.75
CA ALA A 32 -4.40 1.32 10.09
C ALA A 32 -4.02 0.31 11.18
N ILE A 33 -4.85 0.25 12.21
CA ILE A 33 -4.64 -0.65 13.36
C ILE A 33 -5.11 -2.06 13.01
N LYS A 34 -6.14 -2.17 12.18
CA LYS A 34 -6.75 -3.45 11.79
C LYS A 34 -5.97 -4.17 10.70
N ASP A 35 -5.73 -5.47 10.89
CA ASP A 35 -5.08 -6.33 9.91
C ASP A 35 -5.84 -6.34 8.56
N GLU A 36 -7.17 -6.26 8.57
CA GLU A 36 -7.99 -6.25 7.35
C GLU A 36 -7.66 -5.06 6.43
N ASN A 37 -7.28 -3.94 7.02
CA ASN A 37 -6.97 -2.70 6.32
C ASN A 37 -5.54 -2.72 5.73
N ILE A 38 -4.60 -3.38 6.41
CA ILE A 38 -3.28 -3.72 5.87
C ILE A 38 -3.43 -4.69 4.69
N ASN A 39 -4.32 -5.67 4.82
CA ASN A 39 -4.61 -6.62 3.74
C ASN A 39 -5.17 -5.94 2.48
N ALA A 40 -5.91 -4.82 2.63
CA ALA A 40 -6.35 -4.03 1.49
C ALA A 40 -5.19 -3.36 0.76
N LEU A 41 -4.23 -2.78 1.49
CA LEU A 41 -2.97 -2.26 0.92
C LEU A 41 -2.21 -3.36 0.18
N ILE A 42 -1.98 -4.51 0.83
CA ILE A 42 -1.28 -5.65 0.21
C ILE A 42 -1.98 -6.10 -1.07
N LYS A 43 -3.31 -6.22 -1.06
CA LYS A 43 -4.06 -6.60 -2.24
C LYS A 43 -3.88 -5.57 -3.36
N GLY A 44 -4.04 -4.28 -3.05
CA GLY A 44 -3.85 -3.19 -4.01
C GLY A 44 -2.44 -3.18 -4.62
N LEU A 45 -1.40 -3.46 -3.81
CA LEU A 45 -0.01 -3.55 -4.25
C LEU A 45 0.21 -4.57 -5.37
N PHE A 46 -0.60 -5.64 -5.45
CA PHE A 46 -0.44 -6.67 -6.48
C PHE A 46 -1.53 -6.63 -7.56
N THR A 47 -2.64 -5.91 -7.35
CA THR A 47 -3.78 -5.94 -8.26
C THR A 47 -4.11 -4.62 -8.93
N ASP A 48 -3.61 -3.48 -8.43
CA ASP A 48 -3.92 -2.19 -9.07
C ASP A 48 -3.24 -2.10 -10.44
N PRO A 49 -3.99 -1.80 -11.53
CA PRO A 49 -3.41 -1.71 -12.88
C PRO A 49 -2.47 -0.50 -13.04
N SER A 50 -2.53 0.47 -12.14
CA SER A 50 -1.75 1.71 -12.23
C SER A 50 -0.46 1.58 -11.42
N PRO A 51 0.73 1.58 -12.06
CA PRO A 51 1.99 1.47 -11.34
C PRO A 51 2.22 2.62 -10.35
N ILE A 52 1.71 3.82 -10.64
CA ILE A 52 1.78 4.93 -9.66
C ILE A 52 0.94 4.66 -8.41
N VAL A 53 -0.19 3.96 -8.53
CA VAL A 53 -0.99 3.62 -7.33
C VAL A 53 -0.28 2.55 -6.52
N ARG A 54 0.27 1.52 -7.18
CA ARG A 54 1.09 0.49 -6.52
C ARG A 54 2.33 1.09 -5.82
N HIS A 55 2.96 2.08 -6.44
CA HIS A 55 4.07 2.84 -5.86
C HIS A 55 3.66 3.51 -4.53
N GLU A 56 2.58 4.30 -4.53
CA GLU A 56 2.10 4.95 -3.30
C GLU A 56 1.64 3.94 -2.23
N ILE A 57 1.08 2.79 -2.63
CA ILE A 57 0.76 1.71 -1.69
C ILE A 57 2.02 1.13 -1.06
N ALA A 58 3.10 0.93 -1.83
CA ALA A 58 4.37 0.44 -1.31
C ALA A 58 4.94 1.43 -0.27
N PHE A 59 4.87 2.73 -0.56
CA PHE A 59 5.21 3.78 0.39
C PHE A 59 4.37 3.67 1.68
N SER A 60 3.03 3.60 1.58
CA SER A 60 2.14 3.47 2.75
C SER A 60 2.41 2.21 3.59
N LEU A 61 2.81 1.11 2.95
CA LEU A 61 3.23 -0.11 3.66
C LEU A 61 4.55 0.07 4.40
N GLY A 62 5.45 0.95 3.94
CA GLY A 62 6.67 1.34 4.66
C GLY A 62 6.39 2.14 5.92
N GLU A 63 5.27 2.87 5.96
CA GLU A 63 4.82 3.61 7.14
C GLU A 63 3.95 2.78 8.10
N SER A 64 3.66 1.54 7.74
CA SER A 64 2.75 0.64 8.43
C SER A 64 3.04 0.42 9.92
N ALA A 65 1.97 0.36 10.71
CA ALA A 65 1.99 -0.14 12.10
C ALA A 65 2.24 -1.66 12.21
N HIS A 66 2.29 -2.39 11.09
CA HIS A 66 2.43 -3.84 11.01
C HIS A 66 3.70 -4.26 10.24
N PRO A 67 4.90 -3.94 10.75
CA PRO A 67 6.15 -4.00 9.99
C PRO A 67 6.51 -5.40 9.49
N THR A 68 6.26 -6.45 10.29
CA THR A 68 6.57 -7.83 9.89
C THR A 68 5.72 -8.29 8.70
N LEU A 69 4.43 -7.95 8.71
CA LEU A 69 3.51 -8.30 7.63
C LEU A 69 3.84 -7.51 6.37
N ALA A 70 4.05 -6.20 6.50
CA ALA A 70 4.41 -5.31 5.40
C ALA A 70 5.73 -5.75 4.73
N ALA A 71 6.77 -6.07 5.52
CA ALA A 71 8.08 -6.46 4.98
C ALA A 71 8.01 -7.69 4.06
N LYS A 72 7.20 -8.70 4.41
CA LYS A 72 7.02 -9.89 3.56
C LYS A 72 6.51 -9.54 2.17
N TYR A 73 5.51 -8.66 2.09
CA TYR A 73 4.87 -8.33 0.81
C TYR A 73 5.64 -7.25 0.04
N LEU A 74 6.31 -6.34 0.72
CA LEU A 74 7.25 -5.42 0.08
C LEU A 74 8.40 -6.19 -0.58
N MET A 75 8.99 -7.19 0.10
CA MET A 75 10.02 -8.04 -0.52
C MET A 75 9.51 -8.73 -1.79
N LYS A 76 8.29 -9.26 -1.73
CA LYS A 76 7.66 -9.86 -2.91
C LYS A 76 7.47 -8.85 -4.05
N ALA A 77 7.08 -7.61 -3.76
CA ALA A 77 6.95 -6.57 -4.78
C ALA A 77 8.31 -6.17 -5.40
N VAL A 78 9.40 -6.21 -4.64
CA VAL A 78 10.77 -6.00 -5.17
C VAL A 78 11.14 -7.06 -6.22
N GLU A 79 10.72 -8.30 -5.99
CA GLU A 79 11.02 -9.46 -6.85
C GLU A 79 10.09 -9.54 -8.07
N GLU A 80 8.81 -9.23 -7.90
CA GLU A 80 7.76 -9.59 -8.87
C GLU A 80 7.11 -8.41 -9.62
N ASP A 81 7.16 -7.16 -9.12
CA ASP A 81 6.49 -6.06 -9.82
C ASP A 81 7.21 -5.72 -11.14
N GLU A 82 6.44 -5.63 -12.22
CA GLU A 82 6.91 -5.31 -13.56
C GLU A 82 7.51 -3.89 -13.68
N ASN A 83 7.11 -2.97 -12.80
CA ASN A 83 7.49 -1.57 -12.87
C ASN A 83 8.69 -1.28 -11.97
N ILE A 84 9.76 -0.75 -12.56
CA ILE A 84 11.00 -0.44 -11.84
C ILE A 84 10.82 0.60 -10.71
N PHE A 85 9.87 1.53 -10.84
CA PHE A 85 9.61 2.52 -9.79
C PHE A 85 8.85 1.92 -8.61
N VAL A 86 7.93 0.98 -8.85
CA VAL A 86 7.26 0.26 -7.75
C VAL A 86 8.28 -0.57 -6.98
N ARG A 87 9.18 -1.27 -7.70
CA ARG A 87 10.29 -1.99 -7.07
C ARG A 87 11.23 -1.07 -6.28
N HIS A 88 11.56 0.10 -6.83
CA HIS A 88 12.38 1.10 -6.15
C HIS A 88 11.76 1.53 -4.83
N GLU A 89 10.48 1.90 -4.85
CA GLU A 89 9.77 2.34 -3.65
C GLU A 89 9.62 1.20 -2.63
N ALA A 90 9.36 -0.02 -3.07
CA ALA A 90 9.31 -1.18 -2.18
C ALA A 90 10.66 -1.42 -1.45
N ILE A 91 11.80 -1.21 -2.12
CA ILE A 91 13.13 -1.27 -1.49
C ILE A 91 13.27 -0.15 -0.43
N LEU A 92 12.84 1.07 -0.75
CA LEU A 92 12.90 2.20 0.19
C LEU A 92 12.03 1.92 1.43
N ALA A 93 10.79 1.47 1.22
CA ALA A 93 9.85 1.10 2.26
C ALA A 93 10.41 0.01 3.20
N LEU A 94 11.05 -1.03 2.66
CA LEU A 94 11.76 -2.04 3.46
C LEU A 94 12.84 -1.42 4.35
N GLY A 95 13.60 -0.47 3.81
CA GLY A 95 14.62 0.27 4.55
C GLY A 95 14.06 1.17 5.65
N MET A 96 12.82 1.66 5.50
CA MET A 96 12.14 2.46 6.53
C MET A 96 11.61 1.60 7.68
N LEU A 97 11.07 0.42 7.38
CA LEU A 97 10.59 -0.51 8.41
C LEU A 97 11.68 -0.94 9.38
N GLY A 98 12.93 -1.06 8.92
CA GLY A 98 14.08 -1.43 9.75
C GLY A 98 14.61 -0.31 10.66
N LYS A 99 14.07 0.91 10.59
CA LYS A 99 14.49 2.08 11.39
C LYS A 99 13.51 2.44 12.52
N LYS A 100 12.32 1.85 12.55
CA LYS A 100 11.34 2.00 13.63
C LYS A 100 11.57 0.93 14.69
#